data_AF-A0A395JXG4-F1
#
_entry.id   AF-A0A395JXG4-F1
#
_cell.length_a   1.000
_cell.length_b   1.000
_cell.length_c   1.000
_cell.angle_alpha   90.00
_cell.angle_beta   90.00
_cell.angle_gamma   90.00
#
_symmetry.space_group_name_H-M   'P 1'
#
loop_
_entity.id
_entity.type
_entity.pdbx_description
1 polymer ?
#
loop_
_entity_poly.entity_id
_entity_poly.type
_entity_poly.pdbx_seq_one_letter_code
_entity_poly.pdbx_strand_id
1 'polypeptide(L)'
;MKKIYFIILLFTTVKSIAVNNSNLLKIKAKISEKYGIEMNLKITENSVNGYYYYTKYKTNIPLVGKINNEKSEILLLEKPWTENSLSNPTKGFILNISNDQITGKWFDKSPEKKLPVSGYFKNEKLKYETETDGDYKSLRNSEKFQGFIKLVNIHDNIFVFDISTYTESGCIGELYEIIRIEKNKGVFKNQSCEISVELDKNSITISEQKCAAHGHRCYFDGKYLKQ
;
A
#
# COMPACT_ATOMS: atom_id res chain seq x y z
N MET A 1 -14.25 -44.16 -53.84
CA MET A 1 -14.71 -42.92 -53.17
C MET A 1 -13.92 -42.73 -51.88
N LYS A 2 -13.02 -41.75 -51.82
CA LYS A 2 -12.16 -41.48 -50.65
C LYS A 2 -12.94 -40.66 -49.62
N LYS A 3 -13.12 -41.19 -48.40
CA LYS A 3 -13.71 -40.45 -47.27
C LYS A 3 -12.66 -39.51 -46.68
N ILE A 4 -12.89 -38.20 -46.78
CA ILE A 4 -12.09 -37.16 -46.13
C ILE A 4 -12.68 -36.96 -44.73
N TYR A 5 -11.90 -37.21 -43.69
CA TYR A 5 -12.28 -36.90 -42.31
C TYR A 5 -11.89 -35.45 -42.01
N PHE A 6 -12.90 -34.61 -41.77
CA PHE A 6 -12.74 -33.25 -41.26
C PHE A 6 -12.45 -33.33 -39.76
N ILE A 7 -11.20 -33.08 -39.35
CA ILE A 7 -10.85 -32.89 -37.94
C ILE A 7 -11.16 -31.44 -37.60
N ILE A 8 -12.30 -31.22 -36.93
CA ILE A 8 -12.64 -29.93 -36.33
C ILE A 8 -11.85 -29.84 -35.01
N LEU A 9 -10.73 -29.12 -35.02
CA LEU A 9 -10.02 -28.71 -33.81
C LEU A 9 -10.78 -27.56 -33.16
N LEU A 10 -11.59 -27.88 -32.13
CA LEU A 10 -12.13 -26.87 -31.22
C LEU A 10 -10.99 -26.30 -30.38
N PHE A 11 -10.58 -25.06 -30.69
CA PHE A 11 -9.76 -24.26 -29.79
C PHE A 11 -10.65 -23.80 -28.62
N THR A 12 -10.65 -24.56 -27.52
CA THR A 12 -11.17 -24.05 -26.25
C THR A 12 -10.17 -23.03 -25.71
N THR A 13 -10.49 -21.74 -25.84
CA THR A 13 -9.78 -20.68 -25.14
C THR A 13 -9.96 -20.87 -23.64
N VAL A 14 -8.96 -21.44 -22.97
CA VAL A 14 -8.89 -21.42 -21.51
C VAL A 14 -8.62 -19.97 -21.13
N LYS A 15 -9.65 -19.23 -20.72
CA LYS A 15 -9.46 -17.98 -19.98
C LYS A 15 -8.68 -18.34 -18.72
N SER A 16 -7.40 -17.98 -18.67
CA SER A 16 -6.67 -18.04 -17.42
C SER A 16 -7.32 -17.03 -16.48
N ILE A 17 -8.03 -17.55 -15.47
CA ILE A 17 -8.36 -16.76 -14.31
C ILE A 17 -7.01 -16.57 -13.62
N ALA A 18 -6.39 -15.40 -13.81
CA ALA A 18 -5.24 -15.00 -13.02
C ALA A 18 -5.70 -14.92 -11.56
N VAL A 19 -5.52 -16.02 -10.83
CA VAL A 19 -5.63 -16.00 -9.37
C VAL A 19 -4.41 -15.25 -8.89
N ASN A 20 -4.54 -13.93 -8.76
CA ASN A 20 -3.56 -13.09 -8.08
C ASN A 20 -3.48 -13.60 -6.64
N ASN A 21 -2.50 -14.46 -6.36
CA ASN A 21 -2.26 -15.00 -5.03
C ASN A 21 -1.63 -13.89 -4.17
N SER A 22 -2.44 -12.96 -3.67
CA SER A 22 -2.00 -12.03 -2.65
C SER A 22 -1.93 -12.73 -1.29
N ASN A 23 -0.80 -12.57 -0.61
CA ASN A 23 -0.55 -13.16 0.71
C ASN A 23 -0.46 -12.06 1.76
N LEU A 24 -1.04 -12.31 2.93
CA LEU A 24 -0.87 -11.45 4.11
C LEU A 24 0.23 -12.04 4.99
N LEU A 25 1.32 -11.30 5.11
CA LEU A 25 2.42 -11.61 6.00
C LEU A 25 2.26 -10.84 7.31
N LYS A 26 2.00 -11.57 8.40
CA LYS A 26 1.94 -11.00 9.75
C LYS A 26 3.27 -11.24 10.45
N ILE A 27 3.98 -10.18 10.81
CA ILE A 27 5.31 -10.26 11.42
C ILE A 27 5.24 -9.79 12.87
N LYS A 28 5.89 -10.53 13.76
CA LYS A 28 6.21 -10.09 15.13
C LYS A 28 7.72 -10.10 15.30
N ALA A 29 8.32 -8.95 15.54
CA ALA A 29 9.77 -8.80 15.56
C ALA A 29 10.24 -7.82 16.64
N LYS A 30 11.56 -7.74 16.82
CA LYS A 30 12.22 -6.74 17.67
C LYS A 30 13.30 -6.03 16.88
N ILE A 31 13.39 -4.71 17.03
CA ILE A 31 14.52 -3.90 16.58
C ILE A 31 15.52 -3.81 17.73
N SER A 32 16.76 -4.23 17.48
CA SER A 32 17.86 -4.25 18.44
C SER A 32 17.51 -4.95 19.76
N GLU A 33 16.72 -6.03 19.69
CA GLU A 33 16.23 -6.83 20.83
C GLU A 33 15.36 -6.06 21.87
N LYS A 34 15.21 -4.75 21.70
CA LYS A 34 14.60 -3.84 22.66
C LYS A 34 13.22 -3.36 22.22
N TYR A 35 13.09 -2.96 20.96
CA TYR A 35 11.87 -2.32 20.47
C TYR A 35 10.99 -3.35 19.75
N GLY A 36 9.99 -3.87 20.45
CA GLY A 36 9.03 -4.79 19.85
C GLY A 36 8.16 -4.10 18.80
N ILE A 37 8.02 -4.73 17.64
CA ILE A 37 7.22 -4.26 16.52
C ILE A 37 6.31 -5.37 16.00
N GLU A 38 5.19 -4.98 15.40
CA GLU A 38 4.33 -5.87 14.62
C GLU A 38 4.09 -5.26 13.25
N MET A 39 4.08 -6.09 12.20
CA MET A 39 3.81 -5.66 10.83
C MET A 39 2.69 -6.49 10.20
N ASN A 40 1.91 -5.85 9.34
CA ASN A 40 0.96 -6.53 8.44
C ASN A 40 1.30 -6.09 7.01
N LEU A 41 1.76 -7.02 6.19
CA LEU A 41 2.22 -6.75 4.82
C LEU A 41 1.39 -7.57 3.83
N LYS A 42 0.72 -6.89 2.89
CA LYS A 42 0.18 -7.51 1.69
C LYS A 42 1.29 -7.61 0.65
N ILE A 43 1.58 -8.83 0.25
CA ILE A 43 2.60 -9.16 -0.74
C ILE A 43 1.90 -9.55 -2.04
N THR A 44 2.24 -8.85 -3.12
CA THR A 44 1.91 -9.23 -4.50
C THR A 44 3.20 -9.60 -5.24
N GLU A 45 3.11 -10.01 -6.51
CA GLU A 45 4.27 -10.47 -7.29
C GLU A 45 5.44 -9.46 -7.27
N ASN A 46 5.15 -8.17 -7.36
CA ASN A 46 6.17 -7.11 -7.53
C ASN A 46 6.16 -6.04 -6.45
N SER A 47 5.20 -6.07 -5.51
CA SER A 47 5.05 -4.98 -4.54
C SER A 47 4.70 -5.50 -3.15
N VAL A 48 5.10 -4.72 -2.15
CA VAL A 48 4.71 -4.93 -0.77
C VAL A 48 4.06 -3.66 -0.26
N ASN A 49 2.84 -3.76 0.26
CA ASN A 49 2.14 -2.66 0.90
C ASN A 49 1.72 -3.10 2.29
N GLY A 50 1.80 -2.22 3.27
CA GLY A 50 1.51 -2.62 4.62
C GLY A 50 1.64 -1.50 5.63
N TYR A 51 1.77 -1.91 6.87
CA TYR A 51 2.13 -1.02 7.97
C TYR A 51 2.86 -1.81 9.04
N TYR A 52 3.54 -1.07 9.89
CA TYR A 52 4.00 -1.59 11.17
C TYR A 52 3.65 -0.63 12.30
N TYR A 53 3.77 -1.10 13.53
CA TYR A 53 3.73 -0.23 14.69
C TYR A 53 4.69 -0.75 15.76
N TYR A 54 5.16 0.16 16.60
CA TYR A 54 5.79 -0.20 17.86
C TYR A 54 4.73 -0.73 18.82
N THR A 55 4.96 -1.91 19.38
CA THR A 55 4.05 -2.58 20.34
C THR A 55 3.65 -1.68 21.51
N LYS A 56 4.54 -0.78 21.96
CA LYS A 56 4.29 0.19 23.02
C LYS A 56 3.31 1.30 22.63
N TYR A 57 3.38 1.79 21.39
CA TYR A 57 2.63 2.99 20.96
C TYR A 57 1.39 2.66 20.15
N LYS A 58 1.38 1.52 19.44
CA LYS A 58 0.27 1.06 18.58
C LYS A 58 -0.17 2.08 17.51
N THR A 59 0.66 3.07 17.21
CA THR A 59 0.49 3.99 16.08
C THR A 59 0.96 3.30 14.80
N ASN A 60 0.05 3.16 13.84
CA ASN A 60 0.37 2.59 12.53
C ASN A 60 1.27 3.53 11.74
N ILE A 61 2.33 2.97 11.18
CA ILE A 61 3.25 3.64 10.27
C ILE A 61 3.17 2.89 8.95
N PRO A 62 2.69 3.55 7.88
CA PRO A 62 2.48 2.90 6.60
C PRO A 62 3.82 2.55 5.95
N LEU A 63 3.83 1.44 5.20
CA LEU A 63 5.01 0.88 4.55
C LEU A 63 4.71 0.58 3.08
N VAL A 64 5.61 1.02 2.21
CA VAL A 64 5.68 0.57 0.81
C VAL A 64 6.97 -0.21 0.60
N GLY A 65 6.99 -1.15 -0.32
CA GLY A 65 8.16 -1.95 -0.55
C GLY A 65 8.17 -2.75 -1.83
N LYS A 66 9.28 -3.44 -2.04
CA LYS A 66 9.52 -4.34 -3.16
C LYS A 66 10.21 -5.60 -2.69
N ILE A 67 9.97 -6.69 -3.42
CA ILE A 67 10.68 -7.95 -3.23
C ILE A 67 11.90 -7.96 -4.17
N ASN A 68 13.06 -8.29 -3.64
CA ASN A 68 14.24 -8.60 -4.41
C ASN A 68 14.41 -10.13 -4.44
N ASN A 69 13.90 -10.75 -5.51
CA ASN A 69 13.94 -12.21 -5.67
C ASN A 69 15.37 -12.75 -5.79
N GLU A 70 16.31 -11.98 -6.35
CA GLU A 70 17.71 -12.41 -6.49
C GLU A 70 18.40 -12.56 -5.13
N LYS A 71 18.08 -11.68 -4.19
CA LYS A 71 18.65 -11.68 -2.84
C LYS A 71 17.76 -12.34 -1.79
N SER A 72 16.54 -12.74 -2.15
CA SER A 72 15.51 -13.18 -1.20
C SER A 72 15.23 -12.14 -0.10
N GLU A 73 15.31 -10.85 -0.46
CA GLU A 73 15.16 -9.71 0.45
C GLU A 73 13.85 -8.97 0.19
N ILE A 74 13.23 -8.42 1.23
CA ILE A 74 12.16 -7.43 1.14
C ILE A 74 12.70 -6.08 1.61
N LEU A 75 12.61 -5.08 0.73
CA LEU A 75 12.85 -3.68 1.09
C LEU A 75 11.50 -3.03 1.43
N LEU A 76 11.38 -2.46 2.62
CA LEU A 76 10.23 -1.68 3.07
C LEU A 76 10.68 -0.27 3.42
N LEU A 77 9.90 0.75 3.06
CA LEU A 77 10.19 2.16 3.29
C LEU A 77 9.09 2.81 4.10
N GLU A 78 9.52 3.64 5.07
CA GLU A 78 8.67 4.58 5.78
C GLU A 78 8.57 5.89 4.99
N LYS A 79 7.54 6.70 5.27
CA LYS A 79 7.51 8.08 4.75
C LYS A 79 8.59 8.98 5.39
N PRO A 80 9.06 10.02 4.68
CA PRO A 80 8.73 10.35 3.30
C PRO A 80 9.44 9.41 2.32
N TRP A 81 8.68 8.88 1.36
CA TRP A 81 9.20 8.09 0.25
C TRP A 81 8.63 8.66 -1.06
N THR A 82 9.40 8.57 -2.12
CA THR A 82 9.02 8.80 -3.51
C THR A 82 9.36 7.55 -4.32
N GLU A 83 8.91 7.42 -5.57
CA GLU A 83 9.36 6.29 -6.41
C GLU A 83 10.89 6.19 -6.49
N ASN A 84 11.58 7.35 -6.50
CA ASN A 84 13.04 7.44 -6.42
C ASN A 84 13.62 7.03 -5.06
N SER A 85 12.82 6.98 -3.99
CA SER A 85 13.27 6.49 -2.68
C SER A 85 13.49 4.98 -2.66
N LEU A 86 12.92 4.23 -3.61
CA LEU A 86 13.23 2.80 -3.76
C LEU A 86 14.64 2.53 -4.30
N SER A 87 15.29 3.54 -4.90
CA SER A 87 16.69 3.49 -5.31
C SER A 87 17.63 4.16 -4.30
N ASN A 88 17.13 5.11 -3.50
CA ASN A 88 17.88 5.74 -2.42
C ASN A 88 17.08 5.78 -1.10
N PRO A 89 17.02 4.65 -0.37
CA PRO A 89 16.14 4.48 0.76
C PRO A 89 16.62 5.28 1.97
N THR A 90 15.72 6.08 2.54
CA THR A 90 16.03 7.00 3.64
C THR A 90 15.71 6.42 5.01
N LYS A 91 14.64 5.63 5.12
CA LYS A 91 14.21 5.00 6.37
C LYS A 91 13.33 3.79 6.10
N GLY A 92 13.51 2.71 6.86
CA GLY A 92 12.66 1.51 6.74
C GLY A 92 13.37 0.22 7.10
N PHE A 93 13.10 -0.85 6.36
CA PHE A 93 13.58 -2.20 6.66
C PHE A 93 14.15 -2.90 5.43
N ILE A 94 15.21 -3.68 5.65
CA ILE A 94 15.68 -4.72 4.73
C ILE A 94 15.52 -6.04 5.47
N LEU A 95 14.61 -6.90 5.00
CA LEU A 95 14.21 -8.13 5.69
C LEU A 95 14.51 -9.34 4.82
N ASN A 96 15.02 -10.40 5.44
CA ASN A 96 15.17 -11.73 4.88
C ASN A 96 14.16 -12.66 5.54
N ILE A 97 13.48 -13.46 4.73
CA ILE A 97 12.44 -14.39 5.17
C ILE A 97 12.95 -15.80 4.92
N SER A 98 13.06 -16.61 5.98
CA SER A 98 13.47 -18.01 5.89
C SER A 98 12.89 -18.80 7.05
N ASN A 99 12.36 -20.00 6.79
CA ASN A 99 11.92 -20.96 7.81
C ASN A 99 11.06 -20.34 8.94
N ASP A 100 9.97 -19.64 8.59
CA ASP A 100 9.08 -18.92 9.53
C ASP A 100 9.73 -17.82 10.39
N GLN A 101 11.00 -17.51 10.12
CA GLN A 101 11.76 -16.47 10.77
C GLN A 101 11.93 -15.27 9.84
N ILE A 102 12.02 -14.10 10.47
CA ILE A 102 12.44 -12.89 9.80
C ILE A 102 13.71 -12.39 10.45
N THR A 103 14.68 -12.02 9.63
CA THR A 103 15.91 -11.36 10.05
C THR A 103 16.15 -10.16 9.17
N GLY A 104 16.94 -9.19 9.61
CA GLY A 104 17.17 -8.02 8.79
C GLY A 104 17.73 -6.84 9.55
N LYS A 105 17.51 -5.66 8.98
CA LYS A 105 17.95 -4.39 9.53
C LYS A 105 16.86 -3.36 9.37
N TRP A 106 16.61 -2.61 10.43
CA TRP A 106 15.95 -1.31 10.35
C TRP A 106 17.01 -0.24 10.11
N PHE A 107 16.72 0.71 9.25
CA PHE A 107 17.63 1.80 8.89
C PHE A 107 16.92 3.15 8.91
N ASP A 108 17.70 4.20 9.11
CA ASP A 108 17.31 5.62 9.03
C ASP A 108 18.48 6.38 8.38
N LYS A 109 18.28 7.62 7.91
CA LYS A 109 19.14 8.43 7.01
C LYS A 109 20.63 8.52 7.36
N SER A 110 21.04 8.03 8.53
CA SER A 110 22.44 7.82 8.88
C SER A 110 22.86 6.37 8.57
N PRO A 111 23.86 6.14 7.69
CA PRO A 111 24.37 4.79 7.39
C PRO A 111 24.85 4.01 8.62
N GLU A 112 25.13 4.71 9.74
CA GLU A 112 25.55 4.16 11.03
C GLU A 112 24.39 3.64 11.89
N LYS A 113 23.13 3.96 11.55
CA LYS A 113 21.94 3.52 12.30
C LYS A 113 21.26 2.32 11.65
N LYS A 114 22.02 1.24 11.47
CA LYS A 114 21.48 -0.06 11.06
C LYS A 114 21.25 -0.93 12.28
N LEU A 115 20.01 -0.98 12.75
CA LEU A 115 19.66 -1.79 13.92
C LEU A 115 19.19 -3.17 13.47
N PRO A 116 19.67 -4.27 14.09
CA PRO A 116 19.25 -5.60 13.69
C PRO A 116 17.76 -5.80 13.97
N VAL A 117 17.10 -6.54 13.09
CA VAL A 117 15.69 -6.94 13.22
C VAL A 117 15.65 -8.46 13.22
N SER A 118 14.94 -9.03 14.19
CA SER A 118 14.71 -10.47 14.25
C SER A 118 13.31 -10.76 14.79
N GLY A 119 12.71 -11.85 14.32
CA GLY A 119 11.38 -12.24 14.74
C GLY A 119 10.85 -13.43 13.96
N TYR A 120 9.53 -13.53 13.96
CA TYR A 120 8.80 -14.61 13.31
C TYR A 120 7.69 -14.02 12.45
N PHE A 121 7.30 -14.76 11.43
CA PHE A 121 6.17 -14.40 10.60
C PHE A 121 5.14 -15.53 10.55
N LYS A 122 3.91 -15.16 10.19
CA LYS A 122 2.85 -16.08 9.82
C LYS A 122 2.30 -15.65 8.47
N ASN A 123 2.24 -16.58 7.54
CA ASN A 123 1.60 -16.37 6.25
C ASN A 123 0.11 -16.73 6.36
N GLU A 124 -0.75 -15.83 5.93
CA GLU A 124 -2.19 -16.02 5.86
C GLU A 124 -2.67 -15.74 4.44
N LYS A 125 -3.49 -16.65 3.89
CA LYS A 125 -4.16 -16.40 2.62
C LYS A 125 -5.17 -15.28 2.83
N LEU A 126 -5.07 -14.21 2.02
CA LEU A 126 -6.12 -13.21 1.97
C LEU A 126 -7.38 -13.87 1.42
N LYS A 127 -8.48 -13.74 2.16
CA LYS A 127 -9.72 -14.42 1.77
C LYS A 127 -10.32 -13.80 0.50
N TYR A 128 -10.16 -12.49 0.29
CA TYR A 128 -10.68 -11.76 -0.88
C TYR A 128 -9.86 -10.48 -1.12
N GLU A 129 -9.61 -10.13 -2.39
CA GLU A 129 -9.34 -8.74 -2.77
C GLU A 129 -10.69 -8.00 -2.78
N THR A 130 -10.75 -6.86 -2.11
CA THR A 130 -11.98 -6.06 -2.09
C THR A 130 -12.15 -5.34 -3.42
N GLU A 131 -13.36 -5.30 -3.98
CA GLU A 131 -13.68 -4.53 -5.20
C GLU A 131 -13.29 -3.05 -5.09
N THR A 132 -13.04 -2.56 -3.87
CA THR A 132 -12.63 -1.19 -3.57
C THR A 132 -11.13 -0.93 -3.81
N ASP A 133 -10.30 -1.95 -4.04
CA ASP A 133 -8.88 -1.75 -4.35
C ASP A 133 -8.71 -1.11 -5.73
N GLY A 134 -7.80 -0.15 -5.84
CA GLY A 134 -7.41 0.43 -7.13
C GLY A 134 -7.01 1.90 -7.08
N ASP A 135 -6.85 2.45 -8.27
CA ASP A 135 -6.51 3.83 -8.50
C ASP A 135 -7.77 4.63 -8.90
N TYR A 136 -7.86 5.85 -8.40
CA TYR A 136 -8.99 6.75 -8.60
C TYR A 136 -8.50 8.12 -9.03
N LYS A 137 -9.23 8.77 -9.94
CA LYS A 137 -8.93 10.13 -10.42
C LYS A 137 -10.01 11.10 -10.02
N SER A 138 -9.63 12.31 -9.61
CA SER A 138 -10.59 13.35 -9.26
C SER A 138 -11.46 13.70 -10.48
N LEU A 139 -12.76 13.88 -10.25
CA LEU A 139 -13.68 14.43 -11.24
C LEU A 139 -13.32 15.86 -11.66
N ARG A 140 -12.50 16.56 -10.86
CA ARG A 140 -12.03 17.92 -11.15
C ARG A 140 -10.73 17.94 -11.96
N ASN A 141 -10.19 16.78 -12.35
CA ASN A 141 -8.97 16.72 -13.14
C ASN A 141 -9.12 17.55 -14.43
N SER A 142 -8.14 18.41 -14.66
CA SER A 142 -8.05 19.35 -15.78
C SER A 142 -6.59 19.71 -16.02
N GLU A 143 -6.28 20.49 -17.04
CA GLU A 143 -4.90 20.97 -17.27
C GLU A 143 -4.31 21.71 -16.04
N LYS A 144 -5.16 22.32 -15.21
CA LYS A 144 -4.75 23.16 -14.08
C LYS A 144 -4.74 22.45 -12.73
N PHE A 145 -5.41 21.30 -12.64
CA PHE A 145 -5.60 20.56 -11.39
C PHE A 145 -5.56 19.07 -11.66
N GLN A 146 -4.79 18.33 -10.89
CA GLN A 146 -4.74 16.88 -10.93
C GLN A 146 -4.87 16.34 -9.51
N GLY A 147 -5.72 15.34 -9.32
CA GLY A 147 -5.93 14.65 -8.06
C GLY A 147 -6.03 13.14 -8.28
N PHE A 148 -5.31 12.39 -7.45
CA PHE A 148 -5.23 10.94 -7.52
C PHE A 148 -5.39 10.33 -6.13
N ILE A 149 -6.08 9.20 -6.06
CA ILE A 149 -6.12 8.35 -4.87
C ILE A 149 -5.71 6.94 -5.29
N LYS A 150 -4.86 6.31 -4.49
CA LYS A 150 -4.62 4.88 -4.54
C LYS A 150 -5.04 4.27 -3.22
N LEU A 151 -5.94 3.29 -3.30
CA LEU A 151 -6.46 2.57 -2.14
C LEU A 151 -6.09 1.10 -2.28
N VAL A 152 -5.35 0.57 -1.30
CA VAL A 152 -4.89 -0.82 -1.30
C VAL A 152 -5.32 -1.49 0.00
N ASN A 153 -6.26 -2.45 -0.07
CA ASN A 153 -6.62 -3.26 1.07
C ASN A 153 -5.43 -4.10 1.50
N ILE A 154 -5.07 -4.02 2.78
CA ILE A 154 -4.00 -4.81 3.37
C ILE A 154 -4.60 -6.09 3.95
N HIS A 155 -5.60 -5.93 4.82
CA HIS A 155 -6.41 -7.00 5.37
C HIS A 155 -7.70 -6.45 6.00
N ASP A 156 -8.76 -7.26 5.99
CA ASP A 156 -10.08 -6.91 6.53
C ASP A 156 -10.54 -5.54 6.00
N ASN A 157 -10.71 -4.56 6.89
CA ASN A 157 -11.15 -3.21 6.59
C ASN A 157 -10.00 -2.19 6.65
N ILE A 158 -8.74 -2.63 6.63
CA ILE A 158 -7.56 -1.77 6.76
C ILE A 158 -6.89 -1.59 5.40
N PHE A 159 -6.69 -0.33 5.03
CA PHE A 159 -6.17 0.07 3.73
C PHE A 159 -4.94 0.96 3.89
N VAL A 160 -3.99 0.82 2.98
CA VAL A 160 -3.09 1.92 2.63
C VAL A 160 -3.90 2.90 1.79
N PHE A 161 -3.91 4.16 2.21
CA PHE A 161 -4.58 5.27 1.54
C PHE A 161 -3.53 6.30 1.13
N ASP A 162 -3.33 6.43 -0.17
CA ASP A 162 -2.42 7.39 -0.79
C ASP A 162 -3.24 8.40 -1.58
N ILE A 163 -3.16 9.68 -1.23
CA ILE A 163 -3.84 10.76 -1.93
C ILE A 163 -2.82 11.84 -2.29
N SER A 164 -2.86 12.26 -3.55
CA SER A 164 -2.02 13.32 -4.07
C SER A 164 -2.82 14.31 -4.89
N THR A 165 -2.44 15.58 -4.81
CA THR A 165 -3.00 16.67 -5.60
C THR A 165 -1.90 17.59 -6.09
N TYR A 166 -2.04 18.07 -7.31
CA TYR A 166 -1.14 19.01 -7.95
C TYR A 166 -1.93 20.10 -8.68
N THR A 167 -1.42 21.34 -8.66
CA THR A 167 -1.93 22.44 -9.47
C THR A 167 -0.85 23.05 -10.34
N GLU A 168 -1.25 23.64 -11.48
CA GLU A 168 -0.35 24.38 -12.38
C GLU A 168 0.41 25.51 -11.65
N SER A 169 -0.21 26.12 -10.64
CA SER A 169 0.40 27.15 -9.78
C SER A 169 1.46 26.63 -8.81
N GLY A 170 1.79 25.34 -8.87
CA GLY A 170 2.86 24.71 -8.08
C GLY A 170 2.41 24.22 -6.71
N CYS A 171 1.11 24.16 -6.42
CA CYS A 171 0.64 23.55 -5.18
C CYS A 171 0.74 22.02 -5.30
N ILE A 172 1.40 21.40 -4.32
CA ILE A 172 1.54 19.94 -4.20
C ILE A 172 1.04 19.55 -2.81
N GLY A 173 0.11 18.59 -2.76
CA GLY A 173 -0.37 17.98 -1.54
C GLY A 173 -0.25 16.48 -1.65
N GLU A 174 0.22 15.84 -0.57
CA GLU A 174 0.35 14.38 -0.54
C GLU A 174 0.11 13.86 0.88
N LEU A 175 -0.71 12.83 1.01
CA LEU A 175 -0.95 12.13 2.26
C LEU A 175 -0.94 10.62 1.98
N TYR A 176 -0.15 9.88 2.76
CA TYR A 176 -0.05 8.42 2.65
C TYR A 176 -0.17 7.86 4.04
N GLU A 177 -1.27 7.18 4.32
CA GLU A 177 -1.68 6.83 5.66
C GLU A 177 -2.38 5.47 5.70
N ILE A 178 -2.57 4.97 6.91
CA ILE A 178 -3.42 3.80 7.15
C ILE A 178 -4.81 4.28 7.54
N ILE A 179 -5.81 3.82 6.80
CA ILE A 179 -7.21 4.09 7.10
C ILE A 179 -7.96 2.78 7.34
N ARG A 180 -8.88 2.82 8.31
CA ARG A 180 -9.88 1.76 8.48
C ARG A 180 -11.20 2.21 7.89
N ILE A 181 -11.78 1.39 7.03
CA ILE A 181 -13.05 1.68 6.35
C ILE A 181 -14.08 0.63 6.75
N GLU A 182 -15.06 1.02 7.56
CA GLU A 182 -16.17 0.16 7.99
C GLU A 182 -17.47 0.63 7.37
N LYS A 183 -18.26 -0.30 6.82
CA LYS A 183 -19.54 0.02 6.15
C LYS A 183 -19.39 1.15 5.12
N ASN A 184 -18.33 1.07 4.31
CA ASN A 184 -17.96 2.05 3.29
C ASN A 184 -17.56 3.44 3.81
N LYS A 185 -17.28 3.60 5.11
CA LYS A 185 -16.86 4.89 5.68
C LYS A 185 -15.58 4.75 6.49
N GLY A 186 -14.64 5.67 6.29
CA GLY A 186 -13.38 5.71 7.02
C GLY A 186 -13.05 7.13 7.46
N VAL A 187 -12.32 7.26 8.56
CA VAL A 187 -11.80 8.54 9.02
C VAL A 187 -10.32 8.37 9.36
N PHE A 188 -9.49 9.22 8.76
CA PHE A 188 -8.13 9.47 9.18
C PHE A 188 -8.10 10.77 9.98
N LYS A 189 -7.39 10.79 11.12
CA LYS A 189 -7.27 11.98 11.96
C LYS A 189 -5.91 12.04 12.63
N ASN A 190 -5.23 13.17 12.48
CA ASN A 190 -4.06 13.53 13.26
C ASN A 190 -4.20 14.97 13.78
N GLN A 191 -3.11 15.56 14.28
CA GLN A 191 -3.13 16.92 14.84
C GLN A 191 -3.35 18.02 13.80
N SER A 192 -3.07 17.76 12.51
CA SER A 192 -3.02 18.76 11.44
C SER A 192 -3.92 18.45 10.25
N CYS A 193 -4.72 17.38 10.31
CA CYS A 193 -5.61 16.96 9.25
C CYS A 193 -6.63 15.94 9.75
N GLU A 194 -7.87 16.09 9.30
CA GLU A 194 -8.91 15.08 9.38
C GLU A 194 -9.45 14.84 7.97
N ILE A 195 -9.45 13.58 7.53
CA ILE A 195 -10.01 13.14 6.25
C ILE A 195 -11.09 12.11 6.51
N SER A 196 -12.28 12.38 6.01
CA SER A 196 -13.37 11.43 5.91
C SER A 196 -13.43 10.85 4.50
N VAL A 197 -13.61 9.55 4.42
CA VAL A 197 -13.67 8.78 3.17
C VAL A 197 -15.01 8.05 3.12
N GLU A 198 -15.75 8.21 2.04
CA GLU A 198 -16.97 7.44 1.75
C GLU A 198 -16.79 6.69 0.43
N LEU A 199 -16.91 5.37 0.48
CA LEU A 199 -16.79 4.48 -0.67
C LEU A 199 -18.16 4.22 -1.29
N ASP A 200 -18.20 4.26 -2.62
CA ASP A 200 -19.26 3.71 -3.45
C ASP A 200 -18.61 2.72 -4.42
N LYS A 201 -19.42 1.92 -5.14
CA LYS A 201 -18.95 0.83 -6.00
C LYS A 201 -17.79 1.22 -6.93
N ASN A 202 -17.84 2.42 -7.51
CA ASN A 202 -16.85 2.91 -8.47
C ASN A 202 -16.27 4.29 -8.10
N SER A 203 -16.43 4.74 -6.86
CA SER A 203 -15.93 6.07 -6.48
C SER A 203 -15.58 6.21 -5.01
N ILE A 204 -14.70 7.16 -4.74
CA ILE A 204 -14.35 7.61 -3.39
C ILE A 204 -14.75 9.08 -3.27
N THR A 205 -15.49 9.42 -2.22
CA THR A 205 -15.72 10.80 -1.83
C THR A 205 -14.86 11.13 -0.61
N ILE A 206 -14.09 12.20 -0.74
CA ILE A 206 -13.21 12.73 0.30
C ILE A 206 -13.80 14.02 0.82
N SER A 207 -13.84 14.16 2.14
CA SER A 207 -14.09 15.43 2.81
C SER A 207 -12.99 15.68 3.83
N GLU A 208 -12.44 16.89 3.82
CA GLU A 208 -11.35 17.27 4.69
C GLU A 208 -11.76 18.33 5.70
N GLN A 209 -11.19 18.27 6.89
CA GLN A 209 -11.32 19.32 7.90
C GLN A 209 -9.95 19.68 8.45
N LYS A 210 -9.65 20.99 8.46
CA LYS A 210 -8.40 21.55 9.01
C LYS A 210 -7.16 20.78 8.52
N CYS A 211 -7.08 20.48 7.22
CA CYS A 211 -5.99 19.72 6.65
C CYS A 211 -4.87 20.64 6.14
N ALA A 212 -3.69 20.50 6.72
CA ALA A 212 -2.47 21.18 6.29
C ALA A 212 -1.51 20.25 5.53
N ALA A 213 -1.91 18.99 5.30
CA ALA A 213 -1.12 18.01 4.54
C ALA A 213 -1.03 18.36 3.05
N HIS A 214 -1.96 19.17 2.57
CA HIS A 214 -1.87 19.83 1.28
C HIS A 214 -1.41 21.29 1.50
N GLY A 215 -0.49 21.78 0.66
CA GLY A 215 -0.02 23.17 0.74
C GLY A 215 -1.13 24.21 0.57
N HIS A 216 -0.78 25.49 0.70
CA HIS A 216 -1.73 26.58 0.46
C HIS A 216 -2.36 26.48 -0.93
N ARG A 217 -3.69 26.54 -1.00
CA ARG A 217 -4.51 26.49 -2.23
C ARG A 217 -4.65 25.12 -2.90
N CYS A 218 -4.29 24.05 -2.22
CA CYS A 218 -4.72 22.69 -2.56
C CYS A 218 -5.87 22.27 -1.66
N TYR A 219 -6.56 21.21 -2.06
CA TYR A 219 -7.56 20.52 -1.27
C TYR A 219 -7.62 19.08 -1.74
N PHE A 220 -7.86 18.15 -0.82
CA PHE A 220 -8.19 16.76 -1.14
C PHE A 220 -9.69 16.54 -1.32
N ASP A 221 -10.51 17.51 -0.91
CA ASP A 221 -11.97 17.41 -0.97
C ASP A 221 -12.50 17.16 -2.39
N GLY A 222 -13.44 16.22 -2.49
CA GLY A 222 -14.16 15.97 -3.74
C GLY A 222 -14.41 14.49 -4.00
N LYS A 223 -14.87 14.21 -5.23
CA LYS A 223 -15.20 12.86 -5.68
C LYS A 223 -14.18 12.37 -6.71
N TYR A 224 -13.74 11.14 -6.52
CA TYR A 224 -12.75 10.45 -7.34
C TYR A 224 -13.37 9.20 -7.96
N LEU A 225 -13.21 8.99 -9.26
CA LEU A 225 -13.73 7.82 -9.97
C LEU A 225 -12.64 6.78 -10.17
N LYS A 226 -13.02 5.51 -9.95
CA LYS A 226 -12.15 4.36 -10.20
C LYS A 226 -11.73 4.32 -11.67
N GLN A 227 -10.46 3.97 -11.92
CA GLN A 227 -9.89 3.79 -13.25
C GLN A 227 -9.95 2.35 -13.72
#